data_AF-A0A943C4S4-F1
#
_entry.id   AF-A0A943C4S4-F1
#
_cell.length_a   1.000
_cell.length_b   1.000
_cell.length_c   1.000
_cell.angle_alpha   90.00
_cell.angle_beta   90.00
_cell.angle_gamma   90.00
#
_symmetry.space_group_name_H-M   'P 1'
#
loop_
_entity.id
_entity.type
_entity.pdbx_description
1 polymer ?
#
loop_
_entity_poly.entity_id
_entity_poly.type
_entity_poly.pdbx_seq_one_letter_code
_entity_poly.pdbx_strand_id
1 'polypeptide(L)'
;AEKLQTVLARGLLNIRMRDFYDIKTLFSIYEQDIDADVLKKAFEATCKKRSTENLKEEAPQIMAAVSDDAQLHTLWKSYQKKYPYAADISYEDIMKSTMLLWSKIQ
;
A
#
# COMPACT_ATOMS: atom_id res chain seq x y z
N ALA A 1 3.24 6.27 6.01
CA ALA A 1 2.75 5.46 7.15
C ALA A 1 1.28 5.07 7.02
N GLU A 2 0.33 5.99 7.16
CA GLU A 2 -1.11 5.64 7.27
C GLU A 2 -1.68 4.82 6.11
N LYS A 3 -1.35 5.18 4.86
CA LYS A 3 -1.84 4.46 3.67
C LYS A 3 -1.35 3.02 3.62
N LEU A 4 -0.06 2.82 3.87
CA LEU A 4 0.55 1.49 3.95
C LEU A 4 -0.08 0.66 5.06
N GLN A 5 -0.28 1.26 6.24
CA GLN A 5 -0.98 0.59 7.35
C GLN A 5 -2.40 0.19 6.95
N THR A 6 -3.15 1.05 6.25
CA THR A 6 -4.51 0.71 5.79
C THR A 6 -4.51 -0.41 4.75
N VAL A 7 -3.56 -0.43 3.82
CA VAL A 7 -3.42 -1.53 2.85
C VAL A 7 -3.20 -2.85 3.56
N LEU A 8 -2.26 -2.89 4.52
CA LEU A 8 -1.97 -4.09 5.29
C LEU A 8 -3.14 -4.49 6.19
N ALA A 9 -3.70 -3.57 6.96
CA ALA A 9 -4.80 -3.84 7.89
C ALA A 9 -6.06 -4.40 7.23
N ARG A 10 -6.33 -3.99 5.98
CA ARG A 10 -7.52 -4.44 5.26
C ARG A 10 -7.27 -5.69 4.43
N GLY A 11 -6.05 -5.93 4.00
CA GLY A 11 -5.68 -7.08 3.16
C GLY A 11 -6.65 -7.28 2.00
N LEU A 12 -7.20 -8.49 1.90
CA LEU A 12 -8.16 -8.89 0.85
C LEU A 12 -9.50 -8.12 0.91
N LEU A 13 -9.86 -7.57 2.05
CA LEU A 13 -11.10 -6.79 2.24
C LEU A 13 -10.91 -5.30 1.88
N ASN A 14 -9.83 -4.95 1.18
CA ASN A 14 -9.49 -3.58 0.87
C ASN A 14 -10.24 -3.07 -0.37
N ILE A 15 -11.23 -2.19 -0.16
CA ILE A 15 -11.94 -1.50 -1.25
C ILE A 15 -11.39 -0.09 -1.53
N ARG A 16 -10.34 0.36 -0.81
CA ARG A 16 -9.79 1.72 -0.91
C ARG A 16 -8.66 1.79 -1.93
N MET A 17 -9.01 1.62 -3.20
CA MET A 17 -8.06 1.68 -4.33
C MET A 17 -7.25 3.00 -4.38
N ARG A 18 -7.78 4.10 -3.85
CA ARG A 18 -7.05 5.37 -3.74
C ARG A 18 -5.80 5.26 -2.87
N ASP A 19 -5.80 4.45 -1.81
CA ASP A 19 -4.63 4.33 -0.94
C ASP A 19 -3.45 3.71 -1.72
N PHE A 20 -3.71 2.74 -2.61
CA PHE A 20 -2.71 2.18 -3.52
C PHE A 20 -2.20 3.19 -4.56
N TYR A 21 -3.12 3.95 -5.19
CA TYR A 21 -2.75 5.01 -6.13
C TYR A 21 -1.85 6.07 -5.47
N ASP A 22 -2.23 6.51 -4.27
CA ASP A 22 -1.49 7.52 -3.53
C ASP A 22 -0.10 6.99 -3.13
N ILE A 23 0.00 5.71 -2.72
CA ILE A 23 1.30 5.06 -2.47
C ILE A 23 2.14 5.10 -3.75
N LYS A 24 1.61 4.62 -4.88
CA LYS A 24 2.33 4.63 -6.16
C LYS A 24 2.83 6.03 -6.53
N THR A 25 1.96 7.03 -6.43
CA THR A 25 2.24 8.40 -6.83
C THR A 25 3.28 9.05 -5.89
N LEU A 26 3.04 9.01 -4.59
CA LEU A 26 3.96 9.58 -3.59
C LEU A 26 5.31 8.89 -3.62
N PHE A 27 5.33 7.57 -3.75
CA PHE A 27 6.57 6.81 -3.86
C PHE A 27 7.35 7.21 -5.11
N SER A 28 6.69 7.30 -6.28
CA SER A 28 7.38 7.66 -7.52
C SER A 28 7.96 9.09 -7.52
N ILE A 29 7.39 10.00 -6.73
CA ILE A 29 7.86 11.39 -6.62
C ILE A 29 8.98 11.53 -5.57
N TYR A 30 8.83 10.88 -4.42
CA TYR A 30 9.66 11.12 -3.24
C TYR A 30 10.53 9.93 -2.84
N GLU A 31 10.68 8.89 -3.68
CA GLU A 31 11.40 7.66 -3.32
C GLU A 31 12.79 7.91 -2.69
N GLN A 32 13.52 8.87 -3.25
CA GLN A 32 14.87 9.24 -2.81
C GLN A 32 14.87 10.12 -1.54
N ASP A 33 13.76 10.82 -1.28
CA ASP A 33 13.59 11.70 -0.12
C ASP A 33 12.99 10.98 1.09
N ILE A 34 12.54 9.73 0.94
CA ILE A 34 11.99 8.93 2.03
C ILE A 34 13.12 8.54 2.98
N ASP A 35 13.12 9.17 4.15
CA ASP A 35 13.86 8.70 5.32
C ASP A 35 13.20 7.44 5.91
N ALA A 36 13.93 6.33 5.86
CA ALA A 36 13.47 5.02 6.30
C ALA A 36 13.17 4.97 7.81
N ASP A 37 13.99 5.61 8.64
CA ASP A 37 13.84 5.59 10.09
C ASP A 37 12.61 6.41 10.53
N VAL A 38 12.41 7.56 9.89
CA VAL A 38 11.22 8.39 10.12
C VAL A 38 9.96 7.65 9.67
N LEU A 39 9.98 7.02 8.49
CA LEU A 39 8.84 6.27 7.97
C LEU A 39 8.50 5.07 8.86
N LYS A 40 9.51 4.34 9.35
CA LYS A 40 9.36 3.19 10.25
C LYS A 40 8.73 3.60 11.58
N LYS A 41 9.27 4.63 12.25
CA LYS A 41 8.70 5.18 13.49
C LYS A 41 7.26 5.65 13.30
N ALA A 42 6.98 6.35 12.19
CA ALA A 42 5.63 6.80 11.87
C ALA A 42 4.66 5.63 11.61
N PHE A 43 5.12 4.55 10.97
CA PHE A 43 4.33 3.34 10.75
C PHE A 43 4.01 2.64 12.07
N GLU A 44 5.01 2.40 12.93
CA GLU A 44 4.84 1.78 14.24
C GLU A 44 3.89 2.59 15.15
N ALA A 45 4.06 3.92 15.18
CA ALA A 45 3.14 4.80 15.91
C ALA A 45 1.70 4.72 15.38
N THR A 46 1.53 4.58 14.06
CA THR A 46 0.21 4.40 13.44
C THR A 46 -0.41 3.06 13.80
N CYS A 47 0.37 1.97 13.77
CA CYS A 47 -0.08 0.64 14.15
C CYS A 47 -0.54 0.61 15.61
N LYS A 48 0.26 1.19 16.52
CA LYS A 48 -0.09 1.34 17.94
C LYS A 48 -1.37 2.15 18.15
N LYS A 49 -1.51 3.28 17.46
CA LYS A 49 -2.72 4.13 17.54
C LYS A 49 -3.98 3.39 17.10
N ARG A 50 -3.85 2.43 16.18
CA ARG A 50 -4.96 1.66 15.60
C ARG A 50 -5.10 0.26 16.20
N SER A 51 -4.32 -0.09 17.22
CA SER A 51 -4.29 -1.43 17.84
C SER A 51 -4.04 -2.56 16.82
N THR A 52 -3.04 -2.36 15.97
CA THR A 52 -2.66 -3.26 14.87
C THR A 52 -1.16 -3.56 14.86
N GLU A 53 -0.56 -3.68 16.03
CA GLU A 53 0.88 -3.88 16.22
C GLU A 53 1.41 -5.16 15.53
N ASN A 54 0.58 -6.21 15.45
CA ASN A 54 0.93 -7.49 14.81
C ASN A 54 1.06 -7.38 13.28
N LEU A 55 0.62 -6.27 12.65
CA LEU A 55 0.65 -6.12 11.20
C LEU A 55 2.05 -6.28 10.60
N LYS A 56 3.10 -5.98 11.36
CA LYS A 56 4.47 -6.10 10.85
C LYS A 56 4.85 -7.56 10.56
N GLU A 57 4.38 -8.49 11.40
CA GLU A 57 4.61 -9.93 11.25
C GLU A 57 3.72 -10.54 10.16
N GLU A 58 2.49 -10.01 10.03
CA GLU A 58 1.51 -10.44 9.03
C GLU A 58 1.74 -9.79 7.65
N ALA A 59 2.52 -8.72 7.54
CA ALA A 59 2.66 -7.99 6.29
C ALA A 59 3.13 -8.84 5.08
N PRO A 60 4.12 -9.73 5.19
CA PRO A 60 4.56 -10.54 4.05
C PRO A 60 3.46 -11.42 3.47
N GLN A 61 2.71 -12.10 4.35
CA GLN A 61 1.61 -12.99 3.97
C GLN A 61 0.43 -12.20 3.38
N ILE A 62 0.11 -11.04 3.97
CA ILE A 62 -0.93 -10.14 3.45
C ILE A 62 -0.53 -9.59 2.08
N MET A 63 0.72 -9.17 1.88
CA MET A 63 1.19 -8.64 0.59
C MET A 63 1.13 -9.69 -0.51
N ALA A 64 1.53 -10.92 -0.23
CA ALA A 64 1.43 -12.02 -1.17
C ALA A 64 -0.03 -12.27 -1.58
N ALA A 65 -0.94 -12.34 -0.61
CA ALA A 65 -2.37 -12.55 -0.86
C ALA A 65 -3.00 -11.39 -1.66
N VAL A 66 -2.73 -10.15 -1.28
CA VAL A 66 -3.22 -8.94 -1.97
C VAL A 66 -2.69 -8.85 -3.40
N SER A 67 -1.43 -9.25 -3.62
CA SER A 67 -0.82 -9.17 -4.95
C SER A 67 -1.45 -10.10 -5.99
N ASP A 68 -2.03 -11.22 -5.56
CA ASP A 68 -2.58 -12.26 -6.45
C ASP A 68 -4.13 -12.24 -6.48
N ASP A 69 -4.76 -11.30 -5.77
CA ASP A 69 -6.21 -11.31 -5.60
C ASP A 69 -6.96 -10.73 -6.82
N ALA A 70 -7.71 -11.59 -7.50
CA ALA A 70 -8.49 -11.24 -8.69
C ALA A 70 -9.58 -10.18 -8.42
N GLN A 71 -10.13 -10.12 -7.20
CA GLN A 71 -11.14 -9.12 -6.85
C GLN A 71 -10.51 -7.73 -6.74
N LEU A 72 -9.35 -7.59 -6.10
CA LEU A 72 -8.61 -6.34 -6.00
C LEU A 72 -8.14 -5.85 -7.37
N HIS A 73 -7.68 -6.74 -8.26
CA HIS A 73 -7.42 -6.40 -9.66
C HIS A 73 -8.66 -5.81 -10.35
N THR A 74 -9.84 -6.39 -10.13
CA THR A 74 -11.11 -5.92 -10.71
C THR A 74 -11.53 -4.57 -10.14
N LEU A 75 -11.34 -4.35 -8.84
CA LEU A 75 -11.58 -3.07 -8.18
C LEU A 75 -10.63 -1.99 -8.70
N TRP A 76 -9.36 -2.32 -8.95
CA TRP A 76 -8.41 -1.41 -9.56
C TRP A 76 -8.84 -1.00 -10.97
N LYS A 77 -9.20 -1.95 -11.84
CA LYS A 77 -9.73 -1.65 -13.18
C LYS A 77 -10.96 -0.74 -13.12
N SER A 78 -11.84 -0.96 -12.14
CA SER A 78 -13.02 -0.12 -11.94
C SER A 78 -12.64 1.28 -11.46
N TYR A 79 -11.62 1.40 -10.61
CA TYR A 79 -11.06 2.67 -10.18
C TYR A 79 -10.47 3.45 -11.35
N GLN A 80 -9.65 2.82 -12.20
CA GLN A 80 -9.05 3.46 -13.39
C GLN A 80 -10.11 4.00 -14.36
N LYS A 81 -11.20 3.25 -14.59
CA LYS A 81 -12.33 3.71 -15.42
C LYS A 81 -12.99 4.98 -14.86
N LYS A 82 -13.03 5.11 -13.54
CA LYS A 82 -13.64 6.26 -12.86
C LYS A 82 -12.70 7.47 -12.76
N TYR A 83 -11.40 7.24 -12.70
CA TYR A 83 -10.39 8.26 -12.43
C TYR A 83 -9.31 8.26 -13.51
N PRO A 84 -9.41 9.15 -14.52
CA PRO A 84 -8.49 9.17 -15.66
C PRO A 84 -7.00 9.32 -15.28
N TYR A 85 -6.70 9.99 -14.17
CA TYR A 85 -5.33 10.14 -13.68
C TYR A 85 -4.64 8.82 -13.30
N ALA A 86 -5.40 7.74 -13.14
CA ALA A 86 -4.87 6.40 -12.82
C ALA A 86 -4.87 5.45 -14.04
N ALA A 87 -5.30 5.92 -15.22
CA ALA A 87 -5.53 5.07 -16.38
C ALA A 87 -4.29 4.28 -16.83
N ASP A 88 -3.10 4.90 -16.74
CA ASP A 88 -1.84 4.32 -17.22
C ASP A 88 -1.05 3.57 -16.14
N ILE A 89 -1.64 3.35 -14.97
CA ILE A 89 -0.97 2.69 -13.84
C ILE A 89 -1.52 1.27 -13.70
N SER A 90 -0.69 0.26 -13.94
CA SER A 90 -1.11 -1.14 -13.79
C SER A 90 -1.32 -1.55 -12.33
N TYR A 91 -2.00 -2.67 -12.10
CA TYR A 91 -2.13 -3.21 -10.73
C TYR A 91 -0.76 -3.68 -10.20
N GLU A 92 0.07 -4.18 -11.10
CA GLU A 92 1.43 -4.61 -10.84
C GLU A 92 2.29 -3.42 -10.40
N ASP A 93 2.09 -2.22 -10.98
CA ASP A 93 2.81 -1.00 -10.58
C ASP A 93 2.46 -0.53 -9.16
N ILE A 94 1.18 -0.54 -8.79
CA ILE A 94 0.76 -0.15 -7.44
C ILE A 94 1.24 -1.17 -6.41
N MET A 95 1.21 -2.47 -6.75
CA MET A 95 1.71 -3.52 -5.87
C MET A 95 3.23 -3.45 -5.70
N LYS A 96 3.98 -3.29 -6.80
CA LYS A 96 5.43 -3.10 -6.77
C LYS A 96 5.82 -1.92 -5.88
N SER A 97 5.15 -0.78 -6.03
CA SER A 97 5.45 0.41 -5.22
C SER A 97 5.11 0.20 -3.74
N THR A 98 4.03 -0.53 -3.45
CA THR A 98 3.66 -0.90 -2.08
C THR A 98 4.69 -1.83 -1.43
N MET A 99 5.18 -2.83 -2.17
CA MET A 99 6.24 -3.75 -1.71
C MET A 99 7.57 -3.04 -1.50
N LEU A 100 7.98 -2.17 -2.43
CA LEU A 100 9.20 -1.38 -2.29
C LEU A 100 9.13 -0.42 -1.09
N LEU A 101 8.01 0.26 -0.89
CA LEU A 101 7.79 1.10 0.27
C LEU A 101 7.88 0.30 1.58
N TRP A 102 7.35 -0.92 1.60
CA TRP A 102 7.46 -1.81 2.75
C TRP A 102 8.90 -2.26 3.02
N SER A 103 9.66 -2.60 1.98
CA SER A 103 11.06 -3.00 2.12
C SER A 103 11.94 -1.93 2.78
N LYS A 104 11.59 -0.64 2.64
CA LYS A 104 12.29 0.47 3.30
C LYS A 104 12.12 0.48 4.82
N ILE A 105 11.11 -0.20 5.39
CA ILE A 105 10.82 -0.16 6.83
C ILE A 105 10.90 -1.51 7.55
N GLN A 106 11.41 -2.55 6.87
CA GLN A 106 11.68 -3.83 7.52
C GLN A 106 12.66 -3.66 8.69
#